data_AF-A0A2T2VLA9-F1
#
_entry.id   AF-A0A2T2VLA9-F1
#
_cell.length_a   1.000
_cell.length_b   1.000
_cell.length_c   1.000
_cell.angle_alpha   90.00
_cell.angle_beta   90.00
_cell.angle_gamma   90.00
#
_symmetry.space_group_name_H-M   'P 1'
#
loop_
_entity.id
_entity.type
_entity.pdbx_description
1 polymer ?
#
loop_
_entity_poly.entity_id
_entity_poly.type
_entity_poly.pdbx_seq_one_letter_code
_entity_poly.pdbx_strand_id
1 'polypeptide(L)'
;MPFVIVGFIPLISYVLAYVVDIANADMFWLSCLMTFIALIVVGLLKSFVAETSKLRGIINTVAPGGIAALIAYYVGAMLEGIIQAF
;
A
#
# COMPACT_ATOMS: atom_id res chain seq x y z
N MET A 1 11.52 -15.88 -0.68
CA MET A 1 10.49 -15.66 -1.72
C MET A 1 9.06 -15.30 -1.21
N PRO A 2 8.83 -14.69 -0.02
CA PRO A 2 7.50 -14.09 0.30
C PRO A 2 7.25 -12.71 -0.32
N PHE A 3 8.32 -11.98 -0.64
CA PHE A 3 8.25 -10.58 -1.12
C PHE A 3 7.42 -10.41 -2.40
N VAL A 4 7.56 -11.33 -3.36
CA VAL A 4 6.82 -11.29 -4.64
C VAL A 4 5.32 -11.50 -4.41
N ILE A 5 4.94 -12.46 -3.57
CA ILE A 5 3.53 -12.81 -3.33
C ILE A 5 2.82 -11.68 -2.56
N VAL A 6 3.46 -11.14 -1.53
CA VAL A 6 2.88 -10.04 -0.73
C VAL A 6 2.84 -8.73 -1.53
N GLY A 7 3.86 -8.46 -2.35
CA GLY A 7 3.87 -7.28 -3.24
C GLY A 7 2.87 -7.35 -4.39
N PHE A 8 2.41 -8.54 -4.76
CA PHE A 8 1.38 -8.73 -5.80
C PHE A 8 -0.03 -8.34 -5.34
N ILE A 9 -0.32 -8.42 -4.04
CA ILE A 9 -1.62 -8.07 -3.45
C ILE A 9 -2.02 -6.61 -3.76
N PRO A 10 -1.17 -5.58 -3.51
CA PRO A 10 -1.49 -4.20 -3.89
C PRO A 10 -1.44 -3.94 -5.39
N LEU A 11 -0.71 -4.73 -6.18
CA LEU A 11 -0.70 -4.60 -7.65
C LEU A 11 -2.01 -5.08 -8.29
N ILE A 12 -2.68 -6.05 -7.67
CA ILE A 12 -3.93 -6.62 -8.20
C ILE A 12 -5.08 -5.61 -8.18
N SER A 13 -5.08 -4.65 -7.26
CA SER A 13 -6.10 -3.58 -7.24
C SER A 13 -5.98 -2.65 -8.44
N TYR A 14 -4.76 -2.37 -8.92
CA TYR A 14 -4.53 -1.61 -10.14
C TYR A 14 -4.94 -2.38 -11.39
N VAL A 15 -4.67 -3.70 -11.44
CA VAL A 15 -5.11 -4.55 -12.55
C VAL A 15 -6.64 -4.62 -12.60
N LEU A 16 -7.31 -4.81 -11.47
CA LEU A 16 -8.77 -4.78 -11.38
C LEU A 16 -9.36 -3.41 -11.73
N ALA A 17 -8.75 -2.31 -11.27
CA ALA A 17 -9.19 -0.96 -11.60
C ALA A 17 -9.08 -0.67 -13.11
N TYR A 18 -8.05 -1.20 -13.77
CA TYR A 18 -7.88 -1.08 -15.23
C TYR A 18 -8.92 -1.89 -16.02
N VAL A 19 -9.32 -3.07 -15.51
CA VAL A 19 -10.29 -3.95 -16.19
C VAL A 19 -11.75 -3.50 -16.01
N VAL A 20 -12.08 -2.81 -14.91
CA VAL A 20 -13.46 -2.46 -14.54
C VAL A 20 -13.90 -1.06 -15.03
N ASP A 21 -13.04 -0.33 -15.74
CA ASP A 21 -13.33 1.01 -16.32
C ASP A 21 -14.00 1.97 -15.32
N ILE A 22 -13.46 2.02 -14.11
CA ILE A 22 -13.94 2.93 -13.05
C ILE A 22 -13.49 4.34 -13.41
N ALA A 23 -14.36 5.06 -14.10
CA ALA A 23 -14.12 6.40 -14.61
C ALA A 23 -13.83 7.40 -13.48
N ASN A 24 -12.59 7.91 -13.46
CA ASN A 24 -12.14 9.23 -12.95
C ASN A 24 -12.37 9.62 -11.49
N ALA A 25 -13.23 8.96 -10.71
CA ALA A 25 -13.41 9.27 -9.30
C ALA A 25 -12.57 8.32 -8.42
N ASP A 26 -11.57 8.90 -7.73
CA ASP A 26 -10.96 8.35 -6.53
C ASP A 26 -10.12 7.05 -6.67
N MET A 27 -9.55 6.74 -7.84
CA MET A 27 -8.60 5.62 -8.02
C MET A 27 -7.46 5.65 -6.98
N PHE A 28 -6.95 6.84 -6.66
CA PHE A 28 -5.93 7.03 -5.64
C PHE A 28 -6.42 6.61 -4.25
N TRP A 29 -7.65 7.01 -3.89
CA TRP A 29 -8.27 6.70 -2.61
C TRP A 29 -8.54 5.20 -2.46
N LEU A 30 -9.08 4.56 -3.51
CA LEU A 30 -9.34 3.13 -3.53
C LEU A 30 -8.03 2.32 -3.42
N SER A 31 -6.98 2.75 -4.10
CA SER A 31 -5.65 2.15 -4.04
C SER A 31 -5.03 2.26 -2.62
N CYS A 32 -5.13 3.43 -2.00
CA CYS A 32 -4.71 3.64 -0.60
C CYS A 32 -5.47 2.73 0.37
N LEU A 33 -6.80 2.60 0.21
CA LEU A 33 -7.63 1.73 1.05
C LEU A 33 -7.26 0.25 0.86
N MET A 34 -7.13 -0.23 -0.38
CA MET A 34 -6.69 -1.59 -0.68
C MET A 34 -5.30 -1.89 -0.09
N THR A 35 -4.36 -0.96 -0.22
CA THR A 35 -3.01 -1.09 0.35
C THR A 35 -3.05 -1.15 1.87
N PHE A 36 -3.86 -0.32 2.51
CA PHE A 36 -4.03 -0.32 3.96
C PHE A 36 -4.61 -1.65 4.47
N ILE A 37 -5.65 -2.17 3.80
CA ILE A 37 -6.23 -3.49 4.10
C ILE A 37 -5.19 -4.59 3.92
N ALA A 38 -4.40 -4.56 2.84
CA ALA A 38 -3.32 -5.51 2.61
C ALA A 38 -2.28 -5.50 3.75
N LEU A 39 -1.86 -4.32 4.21
CA LEU A 39 -0.92 -4.19 5.34
C LEU A 39 -1.50 -4.72 6.66
N ILE A 40 -2.79 -4.53 6.91
CA ILE A 40 -3.48 -5.12 8.07
C ILE A 40 -3.48 -6.65 7.98
N VAL A 41 -3.86 -7.22 6.83
CA VAL A 41 -3.88 -8.68 6.62
C VAL A 41 -2.48 -9.27 6.79
N VAL A 42 -1.46 -8.64 6.22
CA VAL A 42 -0.06 -9.06 6.39
C VAL A 42 0.36 -8.98 7.85
N GLY A 43 0.00 -7.91 8.56
CA GLY A 43 0.30 -7.74 9.98
C GLY A 43 -0.38 -8.80 10.86
N LEU A 44 -1.62 -9.17 10.54
CA LEU A 44 -2.36 -10.24 11.22
C LEU A 44 -1.72 -11.61 11.00
N LEU A 45 -1.40 -11.95 9.75
CA LEU A 45 -0.74 -13.21 9.40
C LEU A 45 0.64 -13.31 10.06
N LYS A 46 1.41 -12.21 10.07
CA LYS A 46 2.69 -12.12 10.78
C LYS A 46 2.53 -12.35 12.28
N SER A 47 1.52 -11.76 12.90
CA SER A 47 1.23 -11.98 14.32
C SER A 47 0.84 -13.41 14.64
N PHE A 48 0.07 -14.05 13.76
CA PHE A 48 -0.35 -15.45 13.92
C PHE A 48 0.84 -16.40 13.87
N VAL A 49 1.74 -16.24 12.89
CA VAL A 49 2.94 -17.08 12.77
C VAL A 49 3.97 -16.80 13.86
N ALA A 50 4.11 -15.55 14.29
CA ALA A 50 5.09 -15.15 15.31
C ALA A 50 4.58 -15.27 16.75
N GLU A 51 3.37 -15.82 16.97
CA GLU A 51 2.72 -15.93 18.29
C GLU A 51 2.71 -14.62 19.10
N THR A 52 2.63 -13.48 18.40
CA THR A 52 2.59 -12.16 19.04
C THR A 52 1.17 -11.60 19.05
N SER A 53 0.90 -10.65 19.95
CA SER A 53 -0.39 -9.95 19.99
C SER A 53 -0.76 -9.39 18.61
N LYS A 54 -1.96 -9.73 18.13
CA LYS A 54 -2.52 -9.36 16.82
C LYS A 54 -2.43 -7.85 16.55
N LEU A 55 -2.79 -7.04 17.55
CA LEU A 55 -2.74 -5.59 17.46
C LEU A 55 -1.31 -5.07 17.28
N ARG A 56 -0.35 -5.68 17.98
CA ARG A 56 1.06 -5.30 17.91
C ARG A 56 1.66 -5.61 16.54
N GLY A 57 1.32 -6.73 15.92
CA GLY A 57 1.79 -7.05 14.56
C GLY A 57 1.16 -6.18 13.48
N ILE A 58 -0.12 -5.83 13.60
CA ILE A 58 -0.77 -4.85 12.71
C ILE A 58 -0.04 -3.50 12.80
N ILE A 59 0.11 -2.93 14.00
CA ILE A 59 0.75 -1.60 14.19
C ILE A 59 2.18 -1.61 13.64
N ASN A 60 2.96 -2.64 13.95
CA ASN A 60 4.35 -2.77 13.48
C ASN A 60 4.47 -2.93 11.96
N THR A 61 3.38 -3.25 11.25
CA THR A 61 3.38 -3.43 9.79
C THR A 61 2.76 -2.23 9.09
N VAL A 62 1.64 -1.72 9.60
CA VAL A 62 0.91 -0.59 9.03
C VAL A 62 1.64 0.73 9.25
N ALA A 63 2.20 0.98 10.44
CA ALA A 63 2.86 2.24 10.74
C ALA A 63 4.09 2.53 9.83
N PRO A 64 5.11 1.65 9.75
CA PRO A 64 6.24 1.91 8.86
C PRO A 64 5.85 1.87 7.38
N GLY A 65 4.89 1.03 6.98
CA GLY A 65 4.37 1.01 5.61
C GLY A 65 3.67 2.32 5.21
N GLY A 66 2.85 2.87 6.10
CA GLY A 66 2.18 4.16 5.91
C GLY A 66 3.16 5.33 5.84
N ILE A 67 4.18 5.34 6.71
CA ILE A 67 5.25 6.35 6.66
C ILE A 67 5.98 6.29 5.32
N ALA A 68 6.33 5.08 4.84
CA ALA A 68 6.97 4.91 3.54
C ALA A 68 6.09 5.39 2.37
N ALA A 69 4.79 5.12 2.40
CA ALA A 69 3.85 5.58 1.39
C ALA A 69 3.74 7.11 1.34
N LEU A 70 3.69 7.77 2.51
CA LEU A 70 3.69 9.23 2.60
C LEU A 70 4.98 9.82 2.02
N ILE A 71 6.14 9.26 2.39
CA ILE A 71 7.43 9.70 1.85
C ILE A 71 7.44 9.56 0.33
N ALA A 72 7.01 8.43 -0.22
CA ALA A 72 6.96 8.20 -1.66
C ALA A 72 6.04 9.20 -2.38
N TYR A 73 4.88 9.54 -1.81
CA TYR A 73 3.96 10.54 -2.36
C TYR A 73 4.61 11.92 -2.44
N TYR A 74 5.18 12.40 -1.33
CA TYR A 74 5.79 13.73 -1.28
C TYR A 74 7.04 13.82 -2.16
N VAL A 75 7.88 12.80 -2.16
CA VAL A 75 9.06 12.74 -3.03
C VAL A 75 8.64 12.73 -4.49
N GLY A 76 7.60 11.97 -4.85
CA GLY A 76 7.03 11.97 -6.21
C GLY A 76 6.53 13.35 -6.62
N ALA A 77 5.77 14.03 -5.78
CA ALA A 77 5.29 15.39 -6.04
C ALA A 77 6.43 16.41 -6.18
N MET A 78 7.48 16.28 -5.36
CA MET A 78 8.68 17.13 -5.48
C MET A 78 9.38 16.91 -6.83
N LEU A 79 9.49 15.64 -7.25
CA LEU A 79 10.13 15.28 -8.52
C LEU A 79 9.34 15.80 -9.73
N GLU A 80 8.01 15.72 -9.69
CA GLU A 80 7.13 16.28 -10.71
C GLU A 80 7.34 17.80 -10.88
N GLY A 81 7.43 18.54 -9.76
CA GLY A 81 7.70 19.98 -9.78
C GLY A 81 9.07 20.34 -10.36
N ILE A 82 10.10 19.50 -10.15
CA ILE A 82 11.42 19.69 -10.76
C ILE A 82 11.35 19.44 -12.27
N ILE A 83 10.69 18.36 -12.71
CA ILE A 83 10.58 18.01 -14.14
C ILE A 83 9.83 19.09 -14.92
N GLN A 84 8.75 19.65 -14.36
CA GLN A 84 7.98 20.73 -15.00
C GLN A 84 8.73 22.07 -15.06
N ALA A 85 9.80 22.23 -14.28
CA ALA A 85 10.63 23.44 -14.27
C ALA A 85 11.74 23.44 -15.35
N PHE A 86 11.94 22.33 -16.06
CA PHE A 86 12.85 22.18 -17.20
C PHE A 86 12.08 22.19 -18.53
#